data_AF-A0AA91PGY1-F1
#
_entry.id   AF-A0AA91PGY1-F1
#
_cell.length_a   1.000
_cell.length_b   1.000
_cell.length_c   1.000
_cell.angle_alpha   90.00
_cell.angle_beta   90.00
_cell.angle_gamma   90.00
#
_symmetry.space_group_name_H-M   'P 1'
#
loop_
_entity.id
_entity.type
_entity.pdbx_description
1 polymer ?
#
loop_
_entity_poly.entity_id
_entity_poly.type
_entity_poly.pdbx_seq_one_letter_code
_entity_poly.pdbx_strand_id
1 'polypeptide(L)'
;MAVTVGFLLVVGVIVDHGDTSNEVKTGGYRIPDDPAEGIRTSGVLIEPDPMLEILDSIEVKGRAPKTGYRRSNFGRPWTDRVDVEFGHNGCSTRDDILRRDLHDVTLDNKGCRVMSGVLHDPYTDRDIAVDRGEGTAILIQVDHVVPLKDAWQKGAQNWDEAKRTQFANDPLNLLAVGHQVNKAKRDADIATWLPPNRGFWCEYVSRVVEIKARYGVWMTQAEHDKATDILNDCAVSGN
;
A
#
# COMPACT_ATOMS: atom_id res chain seq x y z
N MET A 1 -45.55 0.14 50.03
CA MET A 1 -45.09 -0.39 48.73
C MET A 1 -43.81 -1.16 49.01
N ALA A 2 -43.78 -2.45 48.68
CA ALA A 2 -42.73 -3.39 49.08
C ALA A 2 -41.39 -3.10 48.37
N VAL A 3 -40.31 -3.17 49.14
CA VAL A 3 -38.92 -3.13 48.68
C VAL A 3 -38.43 -4.57 48.61
N THR A 4 -37.96 -5.00 47.44
CA THR A 4 -37.36 -6.34 47.25
C THR A 4 -35.84 -6.20 47.19
N VAL A 5 -35.16 -6.78 48.18
CA VAL A 5 -33.70 -6.93 48.26
C VAL A 5 -33.34 -8.34 47.81
N GLY A 6 -32.53 -8.48 46.76
CA GLY A 6 -32.00 -9.76 46.29
C GLY A 6 -30.67 -10.10 46.96
N PHE A 7 -30.63 -11.24 47.65
CA PHE A 7 -29.46 -11.82 48.30
C PHE A 7 -28.46 -12.39 47.28
N LEU A 8 -27.17 -12.08 47.44
CA LEU A 8 -26.04 -12.77 46.79
C LEU A 8 -25.39 -13.69 47.84
N LEU A 9 -25.40 -15.00 47.59
CA LEU A 9 -24.75 -16.02 48.42
C LEU A 9 -23.26 -16.09 48.08
N VAL A 10 -22.41 -15.84 49.08
CA VAL A 10 -20.96 -16.10 49.04
C VAL A 10 -20.73 -17.42 49.80
N VAL A 11 -20.16 -18.42 49.13
CA VAL A 11 -19.63 -19.63 49.79
C VAL A 11 -18.13 -19.70 49.55
N GLY A 12 -17.38 -19.80 50.65
CA GLY A 12 -15.93 -19.78 50.69
C GLY A 12 -15.25 -21.11 50.35
N VAL A 13 -14.07 -20.92 49.78
CA VAL A 13 -12.85 -21.73 49.61
C VAL A 13 -12.63 -22.90 50.59
N ILE A 14 -12.18 -24.04 50.05
CA ILE A 14 -11.14 -24.89 50.67
C ILE A 14 -10.11 -25.27 49.60
N VAL A 15 -8.83 -25.02 49.92
CA VAL A 15 -7.62 -25.34 49.15
C VAL A 15 -7.12 -26.72 49.59
N ASP A 16 -6.75 -27.58 48.64
CA ASP A 16 -5.92 -28.76 48.92
C ASP A 16 -4.58 -28.64 48.16
N HIS A 17 -3.48 -28.87 48.88
CA HIS A 17 -2.10 -28.75 48.41
C HIS A 17 -1.56 -30.16 48.08
N GLY A 18 -1.32 -30.42 46.79
CA GLY A 18 -0.56 -31.59 46.32
C GLY A 18 0.56 -31.15 45.38
N ASP A 19 1.78 -31.15 45.90
CA ASP A 19 3.04 -30.90 45.18
C ASP A 19 3.48 -32.13 44.38
N THR A 20 4.03 -31.93 43.18
CA THR A 20 5.34 -32.46 42.70
C THR A 20 5.44 -32.59 41.17
N SER A 21 6.45 -31.89 40.61
CA SER A 21 7.27 -32.22 39.43
C SER A 21 6.63 -32.71 38.12
N ASN A 22 6.68 -31.90 37.06
CA ASN A 22 6.59 -32.38 35.67
C ASN A 22 8.00 -32.43 35.04
N GLU A 23 8.52 -33.65 34.90
CA GLU A 23 9.66 -33.99 34.05
C GLU A 23 9.27 -33.96 32.57
N VAL A 24 10.20 -33.49 31.74
CA VAL A 24 10.17 -33.55 30.28
C VAL A 24 10.25 -35.02 29.82
N LYS A 25 9.18 -35.55 29.24
CA LYS A 25 9.22 -36.84 28.55
C LYS A 25 9.74 -36.66 27.13
N THR A 26 10.96 -37.11 26.90
CA THR A 26 11.54 -37.34 25.57
C THR A 26 10.77 -38.45 24.86
N GLY A 27 10.02 -38.10 23.82
CA GLY A 27 9.38 -39.06 22.92
C GLY A 27 10.43 -39.77 22.08
N GLY A 28 10.60 -41.08 22.30
CA GLY A 28 11.53 -41.91 21.54
C GLY A 28 11.16 -41.99 20.06
N TYR A 29 12.14 -41.69 19.21
CA TYR A 29 12.09 -41.94 17.77
C TYR A 29 12.18 -43.46 17.53
N ARG A 30 11.12 -44.08 17.00
CA ARG A 30 11.16 -45.47 16.53
C ARG A 30 11.69 -45.49 15.10
N ILE A 31 12.72 -46.30 14.87
CA ILE A 31 13.17 -46.68 13.53
C ILE A 31 12.11 -47.64 12.94
N PRO A 32 11.56 -47.39 11.73
CA PRO A 32 10.68 -48.34 11.06
C PRO A 32 11.48 -49.55 10.55
N ASP A 33 10.96 -50.76 10.76
CA ASP A 33 11.57 -52.03 10.34
C ASP A 33 11.28 -52.41 8.86
N ASP A 34 10.87 -51.46 8.02
CA ASP A 34 10.49 -51.72 6.62
C ASP A 34 11.30 -50.82 5.64
N PRO A 35 12.11 -51.38 4.71
CA PRO A 35 12.94 -50.58 3.79
C PRO A 35 12.16 -49.90 2.66
N ALA A 36 10.82 -50.00 2.60
CA ALA A 36 10.02 -49.55 1.46
C ALA A 36 9.20 -48.26 1.69
N GLU A 37 9.23 -47.62 2.85
CA GLU A 37 8.63 -46.28 3.04
C GLU A 37 9.67 -45.19 2.79
N GLY A 38 9.92 -44.93 1.50
CA GLY A 38 10.60 -43.72 1.07
C GLY A 38 9.83 -42.47 1.50
N ILE A 39 10.55 -41.48 2.00
CA ILE A 39 10.06 -40.13 2.31
C ILE A 39 9.32 -39.59 1.09
N ARG A 40 7.98 -39.62 1.13
CA ARG A 40 7.17 -38.79 0.25
C ARG A 40 7.31 -37.38 0.77
N THR A 41 8.22 -36.61 0.18
CA THR A 41 8.13 -35.15 0.22
C THR A 41 6.78 -34.82 -0.42
N SER A 42 5.75 -34.63 0.41
CA SER A 42 4.52 -33.99 -0.02
C SER A 42 4.94 -32.65 -0.63
N GLY A 43 4.85 -32.57 -1.96
CA GLY A 43 5.06 -31.32 -2.67
C GLY A 43 4.03 -30.34 -2.15
N VAL A 44 4.47 -29.41 -1.31
CA VAL A 44 3.70 -28.20 -1.04
C VAL A 44 3.63 -27.50 -2.39
N LEU A 45 2.45 -27.53 -3.00
CA LEU A 45 2.13 -26.62 -4.09
C LEU A 45 2.14 -25.24 -3.44
N ILE A 46 3.25 -24.50 -3.60
CA ILE A 46 3.25 -23.08 -3.27
C ILE A 46 2.42 -22.44 -4.37
N GLU A 47 1.15 -22.17 -4.08
CA GLU A 47 0.32 -21.33 -4.93
C GLU A 47 1.08 -20.01 -5.16
N PRO A 48 1.26 -19.57 -6.41
CA PRO A 48 1.98 -18.35 -6.68
C PRO A 48 1.32 -17.18 -5.94
N ASP A 49 2.15 -16.27 -5.41
CA ASP A 49 1.66 -15.04 -4.79
C ASP A 49 0.71 -14.33 -5.78
N PRO A 50 -0.55 -14.02 -5.41
CA PRO A 50 -1.49 -13.36 -6.30
C PRO A 50 -0.93 -12.09 -6.95
N MET A 51 0.01 -11.40 -6.30
CA MET A 51 0.66 -10.22 -6.86
C MET A 51 1.68 -10.56 -7.95
N LEU A 52 2.39 -11.69 -7.84
CA LEU A 52 3.28 -12.17 -8.90
C LEU A 52 2.47 -12.58 -10.14
N GLU A 53 1.30 -13.21 -9.98
CA GLU A 53 0.41 -13.50 -11.11
C GLU A 53 -0.07 -12.23 -11.82
N ILE A 54 -0.43 -11.19 -11.05
CA ILE A 54 -0.82 -9.89 -11.63
C ILE A 54 0.38 -9.25 -12.34
N LEU A 55 1.57 -9.29 -11.74
CA LEU A 55 2.80 -8.77 -12.36
C LEU A 55 3.10 -9.47 -13.70
N ASP A 56 2.94 -10.78 -13.79
CA ASP A 56 3.14 -11.57 -15.02
C ASP A 56 2.11 -11.25 -16.11
N SER A 57 0.94 -10.71 -15.74
CA SER A 57 -0.06 -10.23 -16.72
C SER A 57 0.31 -8.89 -17.37
N ILE A 58 1.25 -8.14 -16.78
CA ILE A 58 1.65 -6.83 -17.29
C ILE A 58 2.59 -7.00 -18.48
N GLU A 59 2.23 -6.38 -19.59
CA GLU A 59 3.06 -6.38 -20.78
C GLU A 59 4.47 -5.81 -20.51
N VAL A 60 5.51 -6.44 -21.08
CA VAL A 60 6.90 -6.01 -20.93
C VAL A 60 7.43 -5.48 -22.26
N LYS A 61 7.79 -4.19 -22.29
CA LYS A 61 8.25 -3.46 -23.49
C LYS A 61 9.24 -2.35 -23.15
N GLY A 62 10.00 -1.90 -24.16
CA GLY A 62 10.81 -0.69 -24.05
C GLY A 62 9.97 0.57 -23.81
N ARG A 63 10.61 1.66 -23.35
CA ARG A 63 9.96 2.98 -23.22
C ARG A 63 9.62 3.55 -24.60
N ALA A 64 8.41 4.04 -24.78
CA ALA A 64 8.05 4.89 -25.91
C ALA A 64 8.64 6.31 -25.78
N PRO A 65 8.70 7.10 -26.87
CA PRO A 65 9.14 8.49 -26.81
C PRO A 65 8.29 9.34 -25.86
N LYS A 66 8.91 10.33 -25.20
CA LYS A 66 8.21 11.35 -24.39
C LYS A 66 7.58 12.48 -25.22
N THR A 67 7.64 12.39 -26.54
CA THR A 67 7.19 13.45 -27.45
C THR A 67 5.71 13.76 -27.21
N GLY A 68 5.37 15.04 -27.16
CA GLY A 68 3.98 15.49 -26.94
C GLY A 68 3.51 15.46 -25.49
N TYR A 69 4.27 14.87 -24.56
CA TYR A 69 3.88 14.84 -23.15
C TYR A 69 3.77 16.25 -22.54
N ARG A 70 2.61 16.52 -21.94
CA ARG A 70 2.36 17.62 -21.01
C ARG A 70 1.53 17.09 -19.86
N ARG A 71 1.74 17.61 -18.65
CA ARG A 71 0.94 17.22 -17.48
C ARG A 71 -0.55 17.48 -17.69
N SER A 72 -0.89 18.53 -18.44
CA SER A 72 -2.26 18.88 -18.82
C SER A 72 -2.94 17.86 -19.74
N ASN A 73 -2.20 16.91 -20.35
CA ASN A 73 -2.83 15.81 -21.09
C ASN A 73 -3.61 14.85 -20.19
N PHE A 74 -3.40 14.91 -18.87
CA PHE A 74 -4.12 14.13 -17.85
C PHE A 74 -5.28 14.93 -17.22
N GLY A 75 -5.78 15.93 -17.94
CA GLY A 75 -6.91 16.74 -17.51
C GLY A 75 -6.52 17.80 -16.47
N ARG A 76 -7.56 18.39 -15.85
CA ARG A 76 -7.39 19.39 -14.81
C ARG A 76 -6.80 18.74 -13.55
N PRO A 77 -5.71 19.26 -12.97
CA PRO A 77 -5.16 18.73 -11.73
C PRO A 77 -6.20 18.73 -10.60
N TRP A 78 -6.28 17.63 -9.86
CA TRP A 78 -7.11 17.50 -8.67
C TRP A 78 -8.59 17.80 -8.94
N THR A 79 -9.12 17.21 -10.01
CA THR A 79 -10.50 17.41 -10.41
C THR A 79 -11.40 16.39 -9.75
N ASP A 80 -12.47 16.88 -9.15
CA ASP A 80 -13.55 16.06 -8.58
C ASP A 80 -14.39 15.35 -9.67
N ARG A 81 -14.30 15.81 -10.93
CA ARG A 81 -15.05 15.26 -12.05
C ARG A 81 -14.41 13.97 -12.60
N VAL A 82 -14.41 12.91 -11.81
CA VAL A 82 -13.86 11.59 -12.17
C VAL A 82 -14.69 10.47 -11.58
N ASP A 83 -14.72 9.32 -12.25
CA ASP A 83 -15.53 8.17 -11.83
C ASP A 83 -14.68 7.12 -11.07
N VAL A 84 -13.71 7.61 -10.29
CA VAL A 84 -12.86 6.82 -9.38
C VAL A 84 -13.23 7.15 -7.94
N GLU A 85 -12.63 6.45 -6.96
CA GLU A 85 -12.91 6.69 -5.55
C GLU A 85 -12.77 8.18 -5.17
N PHE A 86 -13.70 8.66 -4.34
CA PHE A 86 -13.88 10.06 -3.92
C PHE A 86 -14.29 11.05 -5.02
N GLY A 87 -14.50 10.62 -6.26
CA GLY A 87 -15.04 11.48 -7.30
C GLY A 87 -16.48 11.94 -7.04
N HIS A 88 -16.81 13.11 -7.58
CA HIS A 88 -18.10 13.80 -7.51
C HIS A 88 -18.62 14.01 -6.08
N ASN A 89 -17.73 14.23 -5.12
CA ASN A 89 -18.08 14.44 -3.71
C ASN A 89 -18.10 15.93 -3.30
N GLY A 90 -17.72 16.84 -4.21
CA GLY A 90 -17.66 18.29 -3.97
C GLY A 90 -16.32 18.80 -3.42
N CYS A 91 -15.39 17.91 -3.09
CA CYS A 91 -14.03 18.22 -2.65
C CYS A 91 -13.03 18.03 -3.80
N SER A 92 -11.83 18.62 -3.67
CA SER A 92 -10.80 18.36 -4.67
C SER A 92 -10.12 17.04 -4.35
N THR A 93 -9.76 16.26 -5.37
CA THR A 93 -9.02 15.00 -5.18
C THR A 93 -7.80 15.19 -4.28
N ARG A 94 -7.10 16.33 -4.37
CA ARG A 94 -5.96 16.61 -3.48
C ARG A 94 -6.39 16.59 -2.02
N ASP A 95 -7.46 17.30 -1.69
CA ASP A 95 -7.93 17.37 -0.30
C ASP A 95 -8.53 16.02 0.14
N ASP A 96 -9.13 15.24 -0.75
CA ASP A 96 -9.57 13.86 -0.44
C ASP A 96 -8.39 12.98 -0.03
N ILE A 97 -7.28 13.02 -0.79
CA ILE A 97 -6.07 12.27 -0.47
C ILE A 97 -5.43 12.78 0.82
N LEU A 98 -5.38 14.10 1.04
CA LEU A 98 -4.86 14.64 2.29
C LEU A 98 -5.72 14.21 3.49
N ARG A 99 -7.04 14.17 3.35
CA ARG A 99 -7.94 13.68 4.41
C ARG A 99 -7.76 12.19 4.70
N ARG A 100 -7.50 11.39 3.66
CA ARG A 100 -7.27 9.95 3.79
C ARG A 100 -5.94 9.66 4.48
N ASP A 101 -4.89 10.40 4.11
CA ASP A 101 -3.51 10.05 4.47
C ASP A 101 -2.97 10.79 5.71
N LEU A 102 -3.56 11.92 6.10
CA LEU A 102 -3.19 12.63 7.31
C LEU A 102 -4.05 12.15 8.49
N HIS A 103 -3.47 12.12 9.68
CA HIS A 103 -4.19 11.99 10.94
C HIS A 103 -4.33 13.36 11.62
N ASP A 104 -5.18 13.43 12.66
CA ASP A 104 -5.47 14.65 13.42
C ASP A 104 -5.87 15.84 12.55
N VAL A 105 -6.65 15.55 11.50
CA VAL A 105 -7.01 16.52 10.47
C VAL A 105 -8.01 17.56 10.98
N THR A 106 -7.68 18.83 10.79
CA THR A 106 -8.63 19.95 10.88
C THR A 106 -9.04 20.39 9.49
N LEU A 107 -10.34 20.61 9.28
CA LEU A 107 -10.92 21.00 8.00
C LEU A 107 -11.34 22.46 7.98
N ASP A 108 -11.50 23.02 6.78
CA ASP A 108 -12.19 24.30 6.61
C ASP A 108 -13.68 24.18 6.97
N ASN A 109 -14.35 25.34 7.03
CA ASN A 109 -15.77 25.41 7.36
C ASN A 109 -16.70 24.73 6.33
N LYS A 110 -16.20 24.43 5.13
CA LYS A 110 -16.91 23.68 4.09
C LYS A 110 -16.72 22.17 4.23
N GLY A 111 -15.83 21.73 5.11
CA GLY A 111 -15.56 20.31 5.36
C GLY A 111 -14.76 19.63 4.25
N CYS A 112 -14.12 20.37 3.34
CA CYS A 112 -13.32 19.76 2.27
C CYS A 112 -11.83 19.99 2.50
N ARG A 113 -11.43 21.25 2.64
CA ARG A 113 -10.01 21.60 2.60
C ARG A 113 -9.34 21.22 3.91
N VAL A 114 -8.26 20.44 3.83
CA VAL A 114 -7.42 20.12 4.99
C VAL A 114 -6.65 21.37 5.39
N MET A 115 -6.88 21.90 6.59
CA MET A 115 -6.20 23.07 7.13
C MET A 115 -4.95 22.70 7.90
N SER A 116 -5.02 21.62 8.68
CA SER A 116 -3.87 21.05 9.38
C SER A 116 -4.05 19.54 9.59
N GLY A 117 -2.97 18.88 9.99
CA GLY A 117 -2.92 17.46 10.33
C GLY A 117 -1.46 17.00 10.40
N VAL A 118 -1.25 15.71 10.58
CA VAL A 118 0.10 15.12 10.61
C VAL A 118 0.16 14.00 9.58
N LEU A 119 1.19 14.02 8.76
CA LEU A 119 1.49 12.96 7.82
C LEU A 119 2.55 12.03 8.44
N HIS A 120 2.22 10.76 8.64
CA HIS A 120 3.24 9.72 8.78
C HIS A 120 3.73 9.37 7.37
N ASP A 121 4.82 9.99 6.91
CA ASP A 121 5.27 9.92 5.50
C ASP A 121 5.73 8.52 5.14
N PRO A 122 4.99 7.76 4.30
CA PRO A 122 5.32 6.37 4.02
C PRO A 122 6.66 6.24 3.29
N TYR A 123 7.10 7.28 2.56
CA TYR A 123 8.35 7.22 1.83
C TYR A 123 9.60 7.37 2.70
N THR A 124 9.50 8.08 3.83
CA THR A 124 10.65 8.39 4.69
C THR A 124 10.54 7.88 6.12
N ASP A 125 9.38 7.35 6.52
CA ASP A 125 9.08 6.93 7.88
C ASP A 125 9.23 8.08 8.89
N ARG A 126 8.74 9.27 8.51
CA ARG A 126 8.84 10.49 9.32
C ARG A 126 7.51 11.19 9.46
N ASP A 127 7.33 11.77 10.63
CA ASP A 127 6.16 12.59 10.92
C ASP A 127 6.38 14.00 10.40
N ILE A 128 5.41 14.49 9.62
CA ILE A 128 5.42 15.84 9.07
C ILE A 128 4.14 16.53 9.52
N ALA A 129 4.30 17.47 10.46
CA ALA A 129 3.21 18.35 10.86
C ALA A 129 2.88 19.33 9.72
N VAL A 130 1.60 19.38 9.37
CA VAL A 130 1.06 20.20 8.28
C VAL A 130 0.10 21.20 8.88
N ASP A 131 0.32 22.46 8.59
CA ASP A 131 -0.55 23.55 8.95
C ASP A 131 -0.48 24.61 7.85
N ARG A 132 -1.63 24.97 7.29
CA ARG A 132 -1.73 26.00 6.24
C ARG A 132 -1.59 27.41 6.79
N GLY A 133 -2.04 27.68 8.00
CA GLY A 133 -1.90 28.97 8.67
C GLY A 133 -0.44 29.30 8.98
N GLU A 134 0.34 28.28 9.34
CA GLU A 134 1.79 28.39 9.59
C GLU A 134 2.66 28.18 8.33
N GLY A 135 2.04 27.93 7.18
CA GLY A 135 2.74 27.77 5.89
C GLY A 135 3.51 26.45 5.71
N THR A 136 3.38 25.49 6.62
CA THR A 136 4.08 24.19 6.54
C THR A 136 3.44 23.20 5.57
N ALA A 137 2.26 23.52 5.00
CA ALA A 137 1.63 22.70 3.97
C ALA A 137 2.47 22.51 2.69
N ILE A 138 3.52 23.31 2.48
CA ILE A 138 4.49 23.14 1.38
C ILE A 138 5.43 21.93 1.60
N LEU A 139 5.53 21.43 2.84
CA LEU A 139 6.41 20.32 3.21
C LEU A 139 5.93 18.97 2.67
N ILE A 140 4.67 18.87 2.26
CA ILE A 140 4.08 17.65 1.69
C ILE A 140 3.50 17.87 0.30
N GLN A 141 3.41 16.80 -0.47
CA GLN A 141 2.79 16.76 -1.78
C GLN A 141 1.87 15.55 -1.89
N VAL A 142 1.01 15.56 -2.91
CA VAL A 142 0.30 14.34 -3.32
C VAL A 142 1.06 13.83 -4.53
N ASP A 143 1.74 12.70 -4.38
CA ASP A 143 2.49 12.03 -5.43
C ASP A 143 1.57 11.18 -6.30
N HIS A 144 1.97 11.01 -7.56
CA HIS A 144 1.48 9.98 -8.46
C HIS A 144 2.41 8.76 -8.29
N VAL A 145 1.95 7.71 -7.60
CA VAL A 145 2.74 6.50 -7.28
C VAL A 145 3.37 5.95 -8.57
N VAL A 146 2.58 5.76 -9.62
CA VAL A 146 3.05 5.65 -11.00
C VAL A 146 3.07 7.05 -11.64
N PRO A 147 4.25 7.64 -11.93
CA PRO A 147 4.32 9.00 -12.45
C PRO A 147 3.62 9.16 -13.79
N LEU A 148 2.92 10.29 -13.98
CA LEU A 148 2.19 10.60 -15.22
C LEU A 148 3.08 10.53 -16.48
N LYS A 149 4.34 10.96 -16.38
CA LYS A 149 5.29 10.90 -17.49
C LYS A 149 5.79 9.48 -17.76
N ASP A 150 5.96 8.66 -16.73
CA ASP A 150 6.30 7.25 -16.90
C ASP A 150 5.16 6.53 -17.61
N ALA A 151 3.92 6.72 -17.13
CA ALA A 151 2.72 6.17 -17.75
C ALA A 151 2.57 6.62 -19.21
N TRP A 152 2.87 7.88 -19.55
CA TRP A 152 2.87 8.36 -20.94
C TRP A 152 3.77 7.52 -21.84
N GLN A 153 5.02 7.32 -21.42
CA GLN A 153 6.00 6.52 -22.16
C GLN A 153 5.68 5.02 -22.14
N LYS A 154 4.74 4.60 -21.30
CA LYS A 154 4.37 3.20 -21.09
C LYS A 154 2.90 2.90 -21.39
N GLY A 155 2.29 3.69 -22.28
CA GLY A 155 0.98 3.38 -22.90
C GLY A 155 -0.07 4.47 -22.78
N ALA A 156 0.05 5.37 -21.81
CA ALA A 156 -0.97 6.40 -21.58
C ALA A 156 -1.06 7.44 -22.71
N GLN A 157 -0.04 7.54 -23.57
CA GLN A 157 -0.13 8.39 -24.77
C GLN A 157 -1.21 7.95 -25.78
N ASN A 158 -1.62 6.68 -25.73
CA ASN A 158 -2.65 6.11 -26.60
C ASN A 158 -4.05 6.13 -25.97
N TRP A 159 -4.16 6.56 -24.71
CA TRP A 159 -5.45 6.66 -24.04
C TRP A 159 -6.20 7.91 -24.46
N ASP A 160 -7.53 7.85 -24.38
CA ASP A 160 -8.34 9.05 -24.42
C ASP A 160 -8.08 9.95 -23.18
N GLU A 161 -8.61 11.17 -23.22
CA GLU A 161 -8.47 12.11 -22.11
C GLU A 161 -9.20 11.66 -20.83
N ALA A 162 -10.33 10.96 -20.97
CA ALA A 162 -11.11 10.49 -19.83
C ALA A 162 -10.31 9.49 -18.98
N LYS A 163 -9.71 8.47 -19.61
CA LYS A 163 -8.88 7.48 -18.93
C LYS A 163 -7.62 8.09 -18.32
N ARG A 164 -6.97 9.04 -18.99
CA ARG A 164 -5.83 9.78 -18.41
C ARG A 164 -6.26 10.61 -17.19
N THR A 165 -7.43 11.24 -17.25
CA THR A 165 -7.96 12.03 -16.13
C THR A 165 -8.30 11.14 -14.94
N GLN A 166 -8.91 9.98 -15.17
CA GLN A 166 -9.16 8.98 -14.13
C GLN A 166 -7.83 8.51 -13.51
N PHE A 167 -6.85 8.09 -14.31
CA PHE A 167 -5.53 7.66 -13.83
C PHE A 167 -4.81 8.70 -12.96
N ALA A 168 -4.95 9.99 -13.30
CA ALA A 168 -4.31 11.07 -12.56
C ALA A 168 -5.03 11.48 -11.28
N ASN A 169 -6.28 11.03 -11.07
CA ASN A 169 -7.08 11.38 -9.89
C ASN A 169 -7.56 10.13 -9.12
N ASP A 170 -7.18 8.91 -9.53
CA ASP A 170 -7.49 7.68 -8.80
C ASP A 170 -6.72 7.64 -7.48
N PRO A 171 -7.40 7.56 -6.31
CA PRO A 171 -6.75 7.39 -5.03
C PRO A 171 -5.78 6.21 -4.97
N LEU A 172 -5.98 5.15 -5.77
CA LEU A 172 -5.00 4.07 -5.91
C LEU A 172 -3.65 4.59 -6.40
N ASN A 173 -3.62 5.53 -7.34
CA ASN A 173 -2.38 6.11 -7.87
C ASN A 173 -1.89 7.34 -7.09
N LEU A 174 -2.52 7.71 -5.98
CA LEU A 174 -2.19 8.93 -5.23
C LEU A 174 -1.80 8.64 -3.78
N LEU A 175 -0.79 9.34 -3.29
CA LEU A 175 -0.31 9.24 -1.90
C LEU A 175 0.24 10.58 -1.40
N ALA A 176 -0.13 10.99 -0.19
CA ALA A 176 0.50 12.13 0.48
C ALA A 176 1.91 11.74 0.96
N VAL A 177 2.93 12.52 0.57
CA VAL A 177 4.34 12.22 0.85
C VAL A 177 5.14 13.50 1.09
N GLY A 178 6.33 13.38 1.68
CA GLY A 178 7.25 14.50 1.86
C GLY A 178 7.67 15.15 0.52
N HIS A 179 7.72 16.48 0.48
CA HIS A 179 8.04 17.25 -0.73
C HIS A 179 9.41 16.90 -1.31
N GLN A 180 10.44 16.81 -0.47
CA GLN A 180 11.82 16.60 -0.95
C GLN A 180 12.02 15.18 -1.50
N VAL A 181 11.47 14.16 -0.84
CA VAL A 181 11.56 12.78 -1.32
C VAL A 181 10.79 12.60 -2.63
N ASN A 182 9.63 13.23 -2.77
CA ASN A 182 8.88 13.22 -4.02
C ASN A 182 9.60 13.94 -5.16
N LYS A 183 10.25 15.07 -4.86
CA LYS A 183 11.08 15.79 -5.82
C LYS A 183 12.29 14.96 -6.28
N ALA A 184 12.84 14.11 -5.39
CA ALA A 184 13.91 13.19 -5.74
C ALA A 184 13.41 12.06 -6.67
N LYS A 185 12.21 11.53 -6.43
CA LYS A 185 11.55 10.49 -7.25
C LYS A 185 11.34 10.94 -8.71
N ARG A 186 10.86 12.17 -8.93
CA ARG A 186 10.55 12.71 -10.28
C ARG A 186 9.58 11.80 -11.06
N ASP A 187 10.01 11.29 -12.21
CA ASP A 187 9.29 10.40 -13.11
C ASP A 187 9.91 8.99 -13.17
N ALA A 188 10.65 8.62 -12.12
CA ALA A 188 11.29 7.32 -11.99
C ALA A 188 10.26 6.19 -11.81
N ASP A 189 10.61 5.03 -12.36
CA ASP A 189 9.94 3.75 -12.12
C ASP A 189 10.66 2.96 -11.02
N ILE A 190 10.14 1.78 -10.67
CA ILE A 190 10.71 0.92 -9.61
C ILE A 190 12.18 0.55 -9.88
N ALA A 191 12.57 0.38 -11.15
CA ALA A 191 13.95 0.06 -11.51
C ALA A 191 14.93 1.19 -11.17
N THR A 192 14.46 2.44 -11.18
CA THR A 192 15.30 3.63 -11.05
C THR A 192 15.16 4.33 -9.70
N TRP A 193 14.06 4.11 -8.99
CA TRP A 193 13.83 4.70 -7.67
C TRP A 193 12.88 3.85 -6.83
N LEU A 194 13.22 3.72 -5.55
CA LEU A 194 12.36 3.18 -4.50
C LEU A 194 12.36 4.14 -3.31
N PRO A 195 11.29 4.15 -2.49
CA PRO A 195 11.25 4.94 -1.28
C PRO A 195 12.45 4.62 -0.35
N PRO A 196 13.06 5.62 0.30
CA PRO A 196 14.10 5.38 1.30
C PRO A 196 13.67 4.46 2.46
N ASN A 197 12.39 4.52 2.84
CA ASN A 197 11.78 3.59 3.79
C ASN A 197 11.65 2.19 3.16
N ARG A 198 12.59 1.29 3.50
CA ARG A 198 12.58 -0.10 3.02
C ARG A 198 11.39 -0.91 3.52
N GLY A 199 10.86 -0.60 4.71
CA GLY A 199 9.68 -1.28 5.26
C GLY A 199 8.43 -1.07 4.40
N PHE A 200 8.41 0.00 3.59
CA PHE A 200 7.31 0.32 2.70
C PHE A 200 7.43 -0.29 1.30
N TRP A 201 8.50 -1.04 0.99
CA TRP A 201 8.75 -1.52 -0.37
C TRP A 201 7.69 -2.50 -0.88
N CYS A 202 7.22 -3.41 -0.03
CA CYS A 202 6.19 -4.38 -0.41
C CYS A 202 4.90 -3.67 -0.83
N GLU A 203 4.38 -2.79 0.03
CA GLU A 203 3.17 -2.03 -0.29
C GLU A 203 3.36 -1.15 -1.53
N TYR A 204 4.50 -0.45 -1.64
CA TYR A 204 4.80 0.40 -2.78
C TYR A 204 4.81 -0.36 -4.10
N VAL A 205 5.51 -1.50 -4.16
CA VAL A 205 5.63 -2.31 -5.38
C VAL A 205 4.32 -2.98 -5.73
N SER A 206 3.63 -3.61 -4.77
CA SER A 206 2.30 -4.20 -4.98
C SER A 206 1.31 -3.17 -5.53
N ARG A 207 1.33 -1.95 -4.99
CA ARG A 207 0.48 -0.85 -5.46
C ARG A 207 0.81 -0.41 -6.88
N VAL A 208 2.10 -0.29 -7.24
CA VAL A 208 2.51 0.00 -8.63
C VAL A 208 2.04 -1.10 -9.58
N VAL A 209 2.18 -2.37 -9.21
CA VAL A 209 1.71 -3.51 -10.00
C VAL A 209 0.20 -3.43 -10.21
N GLU A 210 -0.58 -3.21 -9.15
CA GLU A 210 -2.04 -3.08 -9.25
C GLU A 210 -2.45 -1.91 -10.17
N ILE A 211 -1.83 -0.73 -10.01
CA ILE A 211 -2.10 0.44 -10.87
C ILE A 211 -1.80 0.10 -12.34
N LYS A 212 -0.63 -0.48 -12.60
CA LYS A 212 -0.18 -0.76 -13.96
C LYS A 212 -1.05 -1.82 -14.64
N ALA A 213 -1.43 -2.87 -13.93
CA ALA A 213 -2.37 -3.87 -14.41
C ALA A 213 -3.76 -3.26 -14.67
N ARG A 214 -4.33 -2.51 -13.71
CA ARG A 214 -5.66 -1.88 -13.83
C ARG A 214 -5.75 -0.95 -15.04
N TYR A 215 -4.70 -0.18 -15.31
CA TYR A 215 -4.72 0.82 -16.37
C TYR A 215 -4.10 0.34 -17.69
N GLY A 216 -3.47 -0.83 -17.73
CA GLY A 216 -2.75 -1.32 -18.90
C GLY A 216 -1.52 -0.45 -19.22
N VAL A 217 -0.76 -0.08 -18.19
CA VAL A 217 0.55 0.59 -18.33
C VAL A 217 1.61 -0.50 -18.31
N TRP A 218 2.40 -0.63 -19.38
CA TRP A 218 3.43 -1.68 -19.44
C TRP A 218 4.62 -1.37 -18.53
N MET A 219 5.47 -2.37 -18.32
CA MET A 219 6.76 -2.24 -17.63
C MET A 219 7.91 -2.41 -18.62
N THR A 220 9.07 -1.84 -18.28
CA THR A 220 10.33 -2.27 -18.92
C THR A 220 10.79 -3.58 -18.28
N GLN A 221 11.66 -4.33 -18.96
CA GLN A 221 12.21 -5.56 -18.39
C GLN A 221 12.86 -5.30 -17.03
N ALA A 222 13.71 -4.27 -16.92
CA ALA A 222 14.36 -3.92 -15.66
C ALA A 222 13.37 -3.53 -14.54
N GLU A 223 12.22 -2.94 -14.86
CA GLU A 223 11.18 -2.62 -13.87
C GLU A 223 10.46 -3.88 -13.41
N HIS A 224 10.10 -4.76 -14.35
CA HIS A 224 9.45 -6.04 -14.08
C HIS A 224 10.35 -6.95 -13.23
N ASP A 225 11.62 -7.10 -13.61
CA ASP A 225 12.62 -7.87 -12.84
C ASP A 225 12.75 -7.32 -11.41
N LYS A 226 12.84 -5.99 -11.28
CA LYS A 226 12.97 -5.36 -9.96
C LYS A 226 11.73 -5.51 -9.09
N ALA A 227 10.54 -5.47 -9.69
CA ALA A 227 9.29 -5.75 -8.99
C ALA A 227 9.23 -7.22 -8.55
N THR A 228 9.63 -8.14 -9.42
CA THR A 228 9.70 -9.59 -9.14
C THR A 228 10.60 -9.88 -7.94
N ASP A 229 11.81 -9.31 -7.91
CA ASP A 229 12.75 -9.48 -6.79
C ASP A 229 12.12 -9.06 -5.45
N ILE A 230 11.51 -7.86 -5.43
CA ILE A 230 10.94 -7.30 -4.21
C ILE A 230 9.73 -8.12 -3.74
N LEU A 231 8.83 -8.50 -4.65
CA LEU A 231 7.63 -9.27 -4.30
C LEU A 231 8.00 -10.66 -3.77
N ASN A 232 9.02 -11.31 -4.33
CA ASN A 232 9.53 -12.58 -3.78
C ASN A 232 10.07 -12.40 -2.35
N ASP A 233 10.83 -11.34 -2.08
CA ASP A 233 11.32 -11.03 -0.74
C ASP A 233 10.19 -10.75 0.26
N CYS A 234 9.09 -10.14 -0.20
CA CYS A 234 7.90 -9.85 0.60
C CYS A 234 7.16 -11.13 1.02
N ALA A 235 6.97 -12.08 0.11
CA ALA A 235 6.32 -13.36 0.40
C ALA A 235 7.09 -14.19 1.45
N VAL A 236 8.43 -14.07 1.48
CA VAL A 236 9.28 -14.74 2.47
C VAL A 236 9.24 -14.04 3.83
N SER A 237 9.13 -12.71 3.86
CA SER A 237 9.16 -11.90 5.08
C SER A 237 7.81 -11.85 5.82
N GLY A 238 6.73 -12.34 5.21
CA GLY A 238 5.37 -12.39 5.76
C GLY A 238 5.04 -13.63 6.60
N ASN A 239 6.00 -14.53 6.84
CA ASN A 239 5.87 -15.74 7.68
C ASN A 239 6.67 -15.63 8.99
#